data_AF-A0A7J6URC6-F1
#
_entry.id   AF-A0A7J6URC6-F1
#
_cell.length_a   1.000
_cell.length_b   1.000
_cell.length_c   1.000
_cell.angle_alpha   90.00
_cell.angle_beta   90.00
_cell.angle_gamma   90.00
#
_symmetry.space_group_name_H-M   'P 1'
#
loop_
_entity.id
_entity.type
_entity.pdbx_description
1 polymer ?
#
loop_
_entity_poly.entity_id
_entity_poly.type
_entity_poly.pdbx_seq_one_letter_code
_entity_poly.pdbx_strand_id
1 'polypeptide(L)'
;RLFVSSLSRMSKLKATAVEEPSLDRSARSREDEEDRSSTSRSSGRVPHYSTHGHQHHRFPTKSLSGYADVAPIGEWEKEPKYRTKSEMLHQRRANLIPDISYDVDGDGVVGARDYFIAKNFDEDRDGRLNRKERQWCMEALSKGWLDRFSFGHDQAGSKRPFAVQQRR
;
A
#
# COMPACT_ATOMS: atom_id res chain seq x y z
N ARG A 1 -50.43 19.24 5.30
CA ARG A 1 -50.51 20.06 6.53
C ARG A 1 -49.15 20.70 6.73
N LEU A 2 -49.14 22.03 6.72
CA LEU A 2 -48.01 22.94 6.86
C LEU A 2 -47.37 22.79 8.25
N PHE A 3 -46.04 22.88 8.37
CA PHE A 3 -45.45 23.50 9.55
C PHE A 3 -44.26 24.38 9.14
N VAL A 4 -44.40 25.63 9.51
CA VAL A 4 -43.60 26.80 9.18
C VAL A 4 -42.75 27.13 10.42
N SER A 5 -41.55 27.66 10.19
CA SER A 5 -40.79 28.61 11.03
C SER A 5 -40.58 28.34 12.53
N SER A 6 -39.32 28.47 12.96
CA SER A 6 -38.99 29.30 14.13
C SER A 6 -37.49 29.63 14.16
N LEU A 7 -37.16 30.82 13.68
CA LEU A 7 -35.94 31.56 14.03
C LEU A 7 -36.11 32.17 15.42
N SER A 8 -35.14 32.03 16.31
CA SER A 8 -35.00 32.88 17.53
C SER A 8 -33.51 32.97 17.90
N ARG A 9 -32.83 34.07 17.54
CA ARG A 9 -32.45 35.23 18.39
C ARG A 9 -31.55 34.86 19.58
N MET A 10 -30.27 35.20 19.47
CA MET A 10 -29.61 36.37 20.09
C MET A 10 -29.23 36.18 21.56
N SER A 11 -27.93 36.23 21.86
CA SER A 11 -27.40 37.05 22.95
C SER A 11 -25.91 37.29 22.79
N LYS A 12 -25.55 38.56 22.57
CA LYS A 12 -24.21 39.12 22.67
C LYS A 12 -23.75 39.06 24.13
N LEU A 13 -22.49 38.69 24.36
CA LEU A 13 -21.77 39.07 25.57
C LEU A 13 -20.53 39.88 25.15
N LYS A 14 -20.39 41.03 25.80
CA LYS A 14 -19.36 42.05 25.63
C LYS A 14 -18.51 42.10 26.90
N ALA A 15 -17.31 42.66 26.74
CA ALA A 15 -16.38 43.15 27.76
C ALA A 15 -15.60 42.04 28.47
N THR A 16 -14.31 42.18 28.76
CA THR A 16 -13.60 43.37 29.29
C THR A 16 -12.14 43.41 28.86
N ALA A 17 -11.66 44.61 28.53
CA ALA A 17 -10.24 44.95 28.42
C ALA A 17 -9.63 45.09 29.82
N VAL A 18 -8.38 44.66 29.98
CA VAL A 18 -7.53 44.98 31.13
C VAL A 18 -6.16 45.40 30.60
N GLU A 19 -5.70 46.51 31.15
CA GLU A 19 -4.54 47.34 30.81
C GLU A 19 -3.18 46.64 30.90
N GLU A 20 -2.26 47.14 30.07
CA GLU A 20 -0.82 46.91 30.16
C GLU A 20 -0.18 47.59 31.37
N PRO A 21 0.98 47.09 31.82
CA PRO A 21 2.03 47.97 32.31
C PRO A 21 3.30 47.89 31.44
N SER A 22 3.59 49.03 30.82
CA SER A 22 4.90 49.40 30.27
C SER A 22 5.95 49.47 31.38
N LEU A 23 7.07 48.76 31.24
CA LEU A 23 8.32 49.11 31.92
C LEU A 23 9.52 48.89 31.00
N ASP A 24 10.04 50.03 30.58
CA ASP A 24 11.33 50.25 29.94
C ASP A 24 12.48 49.77 30.84
N ARG A 25 13.33 48.90 30.30
CA ARG A 25 14.66 48.58 30.86
C ARG A 25 15.66 48.49 29.70
N SER A 26 16.11 49.66 29.27
CA SER A 26 17.53 50.02 29.22
C SER A 26 18.53 48.90 28.89
N ALA A 27 19.09 48.99 27.69
CA ALA A 27 20.49 48.76 27.35
C ALA A 27 21.18 47.52 27.95
N ARG A 28 21.19 46.43 27.16
CA ARG A 28 22.25 45.40 27.24
C ARG A 28 22.90 45.24 25.87
N SER A 29 24.09 45.83 25.76
CA SER A 29 25.28 45.38 25.00
C SER A 29 25.02 44.56 23.73
N ARG A 30 25.29 45.20 22.59
CA ARG A 30 25.07 44.73 21.21
C ARG A 30 26.38 44.27 20.55
N GLU A 31 27.23 43.53 21.27
CA GLU A 31 28.58 43.17 20.81
C GLU A 31 28.96 41.67 20.92
N ASP A 32 28.02 40.77 21.22
CA ASP A 32 28.30 39.32 21.34
C ASP A 32 27.57 38.45 20.30
N GLU A 33 27.37 38.96 19.08
CA GLU A 33 26.52 38.32 18.06
C GLU A 33 27.25 37.99 16.75
N GLU A 34 28.53 37.60 16.79
CA GLU A 34 29.24 37.13 15.58
C GLU A 34 29.87 35.73 15.64
N ASP A 35 29.97 35.06 16.80
CA ASP A 35 30.74 33.79 16.90
C ASP A 35 29.95 32.51 17.22
N ARG A 36 28.63 32.47 16.95
CA ARG A 36 27.80 31.26 17.19
C ARG A 36 27.23 30.58 15.93
N SER A 37 27.75 30.87 14.73
CA SER A 37 27.10 30.43 13.49
C SER A 37 27.66 29.17 12.82
N SER A 38 28.77 28.57 13.28
CA SER A 38 29.49 27.58 12.45
C SER A 38 29.43 26.10 12.89
N THR A 39 28.90 25.73 14.06
CA THR A 39 28.92 24.31 14.52
C THR A 39 27.56 23.68 14.85
N SER A 40 26.44 24.39 14.64
CA SER A 40 25.07 23.87 14.90
C SER A 40 24.37 23.28 13.66
N ARG A 41 25.07 22.56 12.76
CA ARG A 41 24.44 22.09 11.50
C ARG A 41 24.49 20.59 11.21
N SER A 42 24.87 19.76 12.18
CA SER A 42 24.60 18.32 12.14
C SER A 42 23.63 17.92 13.25
N SER A 43 22.41 18.49 13.25
CA SER A 43 21.32 17.80 13.92
C SER A 43 21.22 16.43 13.27
N GLY A 44 21.34 15.33 14.03
CA GLY A 44 21.21 13.94 13.58
C GLY A 44 19.81 13.58 13.08
N ARG A 45 19.17 14.51 12.37
CA ARG A 45 17.82 14.43 11.84
C ARG A 45 17.92 13.80 10.47
N VAL A 46 17.37 12.60 10.37
CA VAL A 46 17.28 11.84 9.12
C VAL A 46 16.60 12.74 8.07
N PRO A 47 17.21 12.93 6.89
CA PRO A 47 16.61 13.73 5.83
C PRO A 47 15.24 13.20 5.44
N HIS A 48 14.25 14.09 5.39
CA HIS A 48 12.91 13.76 4.90
C HIS A 48 12.87 13.93 3.38
N TYR A 49 12.61 12.83 2.68
CA TYR A 49 12.36 12.80 1.25
C TYR A 49 10.85 12.67 0.99
N SER A 50 10.37 13.27 -0.11
CA SER A 50 9.02 13.01 -0.63
C SER A 50 8.94 11.62 -1.28
N THR A 51 7.73 11.16 -1.59
CA THR A 51 7.48 9.88 -2.30
C THR A 51 8.15 9.77 -3.67
N HIS A 52 8.67 10.86 -4.21
CA HIS A 52 9.42 10.92 -5.47
C HIS A 52 10.92 11.18 -5.25
N GLY A 53 11.42 11.05 -4.01
CA GLY A 53 12.83 11.24 -3.67
C GLY A 53 13.28 12.71 -3.58
N HIS A 54 12.39 13.68 -3.82
CA HIS A 54 12.76 15.09 -3.72
C HIS A 54 12.89 15.52 -2.26
N GLN A 55 14.04 16.10 -1.91
CA GLN A 55 14.27 16.76 -0.64
C GLN A 55 13.42 18.05 -0.60
N HIS A 56 12.70 18.25 0.51
CA HIS A 56 11.82 19.41 0.72
C HIS A 56 12.53 20.73 0.35
N HIS A 57 11.82 21.64 -0.34
CA HIS A 57 12.22 22.85 -1.12
C HIS A 57 13.35 23.79 -0.65
N ARG A 58 14.08 23.51 0.43
CA ARG A 58 15.21 24.31 0.91
C ARG A 58 16.54 23.99 0.24
N PHE A 59 16.62 22.95 -0.59
CA PHE A 59 17.76 22.70 -1.48
C PHE A 59 17.26 22.51 -2.91
N PRO A 60 17.70 23.33 -3.87
CA PRO A 60 17.40 23.12 -5.28
C PRO A 60 17.96 21.76 -5.68
N THR A 61 17.11 20.92 -6.24
CA THR A 61 17.46 19.61 -6.77
C THR A 61 18.63 19.77 -7.73
N LYS A 62 19.83 19.33 -7.32
CA LYS A 62 20.94 19.21 -8.27
C LYS A 62 20.46 18.25 -9.34
N SER A 63 20.23 18.75 -10.54
CA SER A 63 19.90 17.92 -11.68
C SER A 63 21.03 16.92 -11.88
N LEU A 64 20.68 15.65 -12.10
CA LEU A 64 21.65 14.57 -12.33
C LEU A 64 22.54 14.84 -13.56
N SER A 65 22.15 15.81 -14.40
CA SER A 65 22.94 16.35 -15.51
C SER A 65 24.31 16.91 -15.08
N GLY A 66 24.53 17.18 -13.80
CA GLY A 66 25.84 17.56 -13.26
C GLY A 66 26.85 16.40 -13.13
N TYR A 67 26.42 15.15 -13.29
CA TYR A 67 27.26 13.94 -13.27
C TYR A 67 27.36 13.31 -14.67
N ALA A 68 27.64 14.15 -15.67
CA ALA A 68 27.50 13.86 -17.11
C ALA A 68 28.26 12.62 -17.62
N ASP A 69 29.23 12.08 -16.87
CA ASP A 69 30.07 10.95 -17.31
C ASP A 69 29.59 9.58 -16.79
N VAL A 70 28.53 9.53 -15.96
CA VAL A 70 27.99 8.25 -15.47
C VAL A 70 26.88 7.79 -16.40
N ALA A 71 27.12 6.68 -17.12
CA ALA A 71 26.09 6.04 -17.91
C ALA A 71 24.85 5.76 -17.04
N PRO A 72 23.62 6.10 -17.49
CA PRO A 72 22.42 5.85 -16.72
C PRO A 72 22.31 4.35 -16.45
N ILE A 73 21.91 3.99 -15.24
CA ILE A 73 21.62 2.61 -14.89
C ILE A 73 20.40 2.20 -15.73
N GLY A 74 20.54 1.26 -16.68
CA GLY A 74 19.46 0.89 -17.61
C GLY A 74 18.16 0.40 -16.96
N GLU A 75 18.17 0.12 -15.66
CA GLU A 75 16.97 -0.15 -14.87
C GLU A 75 16.08 1.06 -14.65
N TRP A 76 16.64 2.29 -14.69
CA TRP A 76 15.94 3.55 -14.45
C TRP A 76 15.20 4.07 -15.70
N GLU A 77 15.53 3.52 -16.87
CA GLU A 77 14.87 3.83 -18.14
C GLU A 77 13.69 2.91 -18.46
N LYS A 78 13.42 1.92 -17.59
CA LYS A 78 12.28 1.00 -17.79
C LYS A 78 10.96 1.74 -17.61
N GLU A 79 10.15 1.76 -18.66
CA GLU A 79 8.81 2.30 -18.58
C GLU A 79 7.98 1.53 -17.52
N PRO A 80 7.24 2.24 -16.65
CA PRO A 80 6.43 1.58 -15.63
C PRO A 80 5.34 0.75 -16.30
N LYS A 81 5.21 -0.52 -15.90
CA LYS A 81 4.22 -1.46 -16.44
C LYS A 81 2.77 -0.95 -16.34
N TYR A 82 2.47 -0.11 -15.35
CA TYR A 82 1.14 0.44 -15.12
C TYR A 82 1.21 1.96 -15.05
N ARG A 83 0.23 2.64 -15.66
CA ARG A 83 0.19 4.11 -15.71
C ARG A 83 -0.23 4.72 -14.38
N THR A 84 -1.10 4.03 -13.63
CA THR A 84 -1.62 4.53 -12.34
C THR A 84 -1.51 3.50 -11.22
N LYS A 85 -1.48 3.97 -9.97
CA LYS A 85 -1.55 3.11 -8.78
C LYS A 85 -2.82 2.26 -8.77
N SER A 86 -3.95 2.83 -9.15
CA SER A 86 -5.25 2.14 -9.18
C SER A 86 -5.25 0.97 -10.15
N GLU A 87 -4.66 1.16 -11.34
CA GLU A 87 -4.48 0.11 -12.35
C GLU A 87 -3.56 -1.01 -11.83
N MET A 88 -2.41 -0.67 -11.25
CA MET A 88 -1.52 -1.67 -10.63
C MET A 88 -2.24 -2.49 -9.55
N LEU A 89 -3.03 -1.83 -8.68
CA LEU A 89 -3.78 -2.53 -7.63
C LEU A 89 -4.90 -3.39 -8.21
N HIS A 90 -5.58 -2.95 -9.26
CA HIS A 90 -6.59 -3.74 -9.97
C HIS A 90 -5.97 -5.01 -10.55
N GLN A 91 -4.83 -4.88 -11.24
CA GLN A 91 -4.09 -6.01 -11.81
C GLN A 91 -3.60 -6.98 -10.73
N ARG A 92 -3.11 -6.47 -9.58
CA ARG A 92 -2.76 -7.33 -8.44
C ARG A 92 -3.95 -8.12 -7.91
N ARG A 93 -5.13 -7.51 -7.81
CA ARG A 93 -6.36 -8.22 -7.40
C ARG A 93 -6.77 -9.26 -8.44
N ALA A 94 -6.70 -8.92 -9.73
CA ALA A 94 -7.02 -9.84 -10.82
C ALA A 94 -6.08 -11.07 -10.81
N ASN A 95 -4.78 -10.88 -10.57
CA ASN A 95 -3.81 -11.98 -10.50
C ASN A 95 -3.94 -12.85 -9.25
N LEU A 96 -4.62 -12.37 -8.19
CA LEU A 96 -4.88 -13.15 -6.99
C LEU A 96 -6.05 -14.13 -7.19
N ILE A 97 -6.90 -13.86 -8.17
CA ILE A 97 -8.11 -14.62 -8.49
C ILE A 97 -7.68 -15.80 -9.38
N PRO A 98 -7.82 -17.06 -8.93
CA PRO A 98 -7.54 -18.22 -9.75
C PRO A 98 -8.45 -18.31 -10.97
N ASP A 99 -7.92 -18.88 -12.05
CA ASP A 99 -8.67 -19.15 -13.27
C ASP A 99 -9.66 -20.30 -13.06
N ILE A 100 -10.78 -20.26 -13.77
CA ILE A 100 -11.86 -21.26 -13.63
C ILE A 100 -11.44 -22.65 -14.14
N SER A 101 -10.39 -22.75 -14.95
CA SER A 101 -9.82 -24.05 -15.35
C SER A 101 -9.33 -24.89 -14.16
N TYR A 102 -9.11 -24.26 -13.00
CA TYR A 102 -8.77 -24.93 -11.74
C TYR A 102 -9.96 -25.60 -11.05
N ASP A 103 -11.17 -25.41 -11.55
CA ASP A 103 -12.35 -26.16 -11.13
C ASP A 103 -12.27 -27.60 -11.69
N VAL A 104 -11.83 -28.52 -10.83
CA VAL A 104 -11.59 -29.93 -11.18
C VAL A 104 -12.86 -30.78 -11.03
N ASP A 105 -13.74 -30.45 -10.07
CA ASP A 105 -14.98 -31.19 -9.80
C ASP A 105 -16.18 -30.68 -10.62
N GLY A 106 -16.09 -29.48 -11.20
CA GLY A 106 -17.05 -28.92 -12.13
C GLY A 106 -18.24 -28.24 -11.45
N ASP A 107 -18.08 -27.80 -10.20
CA ASP A 107 -19.14 -27.12 -9.44
C ASP A 107 -19.29 -25.62 -9.80
N GLY A 108 -18.38 -25.09 -10.62
CA GLY A 108 -18.32 -23.70 -11.07
C GLY A 108 -17.62 -22.75 -10.09
N VAL A 109 -17.02 -23.26 -9.02
CA VAL A 109 -16.37 -22.50 -7.95
C VAL A 109 -14.98 -23.07 -7.69
N VAL A 110 -13.95 -22.21 -7.68
CA VAL A 110 -12.61 -22.68 -7.31
C VAL A 110 -12.46 -22.61 -5.80
N GLY A 111 -12.51 -23.78 -5.15
CA GLY A 111 -12.25 -23.92 -3.72
C GLY A 111 -10.75 -23.97 -3.39
N ALA A 112 -10.42 -23.91 -2.09
CA ALA A 112 -9.04 -24.07 -1.64
C ALA A 112 -8.46 -25.45 -1.99
N ARG A 113 -9.31 -26.48 -1.97
CA ARG A 113 -8.93 -27.86 -2.34
C ARG A 113 -8.60 -27.95 -3.83
N ASP A 114 -9.46 -27.41 -4.69
CA ASP A 114 -9.28 -27.47 -6.14
C ASP A 114 -8.06 -26.65 -6.56
N TYR A 115 -7.89 -25.48 -5.96
CA TYR A 115 -6.68 -24.67 -6.13
C TYR A 115 -5.41 -25.43 -5.76
N PHE A 116 -5.40 -26.13 -4.61
CA PHE A 116 -4.25 -26.94 -4.20
C PHE A 116 -3.96 -28.08 -5.18
N ILE A 117 -4.99 -28.81 -5.60
CA ILE A 117 -4.84 -29.90 -6.56
C ILE A 117 -4.29 -29.34 -7.88
N ALA A 118 -4.99 -28.37 -8.47
CA ALA A 118 -4.62 -27.75 -9.74
C ALA A 118 -3.18 -27.24 -9.74
N LYS A 119 -2.76 -26.56 -8.66
CA LYS A 119 -1.40 -26.01 -8.55
C LYS A 119 -0.30 -27.07 -8.53
N ASN A 120 -0.59 -28.30 -8.11
CA ASN A 120 0.36 -29.41 -8.15
C ASN A 120 0.46 -30.07 -9.53
N PHE A 121 -0.54 -29.90 -10.40
CA PHE A 121 -0.56 -30.45 -11.76
C PHE A 121 -0.26 -29.41 -12.86
N ASP A 122 -0.21 -28.13 -12.50
CA ASP A 122 0.23 -26.99 -13.32
C ASP A 122 1.77 -27.02 -13.45
N GLU A 123 2.27 -27.60 -14.54
CA GLU A 123 3.71 -27.81 -14.77
C GLU A 123 4.39 -26.55 -15.31
N ASP A 124 3.70 -25.83 -16.21
CA ASP A 124 4.20 -24.60 -16.83
C ASP A 124 4.04 -23.35 -15.94
N ARG A 125 3.26 -23.46 -14.85
CA ARG A 125 2.98 -22.40 -13.88
C ARG A 125 2.32 -21.19 -14.50
N ASP A 126 1.56 -21.40 -15.57
CA ASP A 126 0.87 -20.32 -16.29
C ASP A 126 -0.37 -19.80 -15.55
N GLY A 127 -0.80 -20.51 -14.49
CA GLY A 127 -1.98 -20.14 -13.70
C GLY A 127 -3.28 -20.70 -14.25
N ARG A 128 -3.22 -21.64 -15.20
CA ARG A 128 -4.34 -22.31 -15.87
C ARG A 128 -4.03 -23.80 -16.03
N LEU A 129 -5.06 -24.58 -16.32
CA LEU A 129 -4.92 -26.02 -16.56
C LEU A 129 -5.19 -26.31 -18.04
N ASN A 130 -4.17 -26.79 -18.75
CA ASN A 130 -4.32 -27.26 -20.11
C ASN A 130 -5.10 -28.58 -20.16
N ARG A 131 -5.60 -28.95 -21.34
CA ARG A 131 -6.41 -30.18 -21.51
C ARG A 131 -5.67 -31.46 -21.08
N LYS A 132 -4.37 -31.53 -21.36
CA LYS A 132 -3.52 -32.69 -20.99
C LYS A 132 -3.30 -32.76 -19.49
N GLU A 133 -2.93 -31.64 -18.86
CA GLU A 133 -2.73 -31.55 -17.42
C GLU A 133 -4.01 -31.85 -16.64
N ARG A 134 -5.15 -31.35 -17.13
CA ARG A 134 -6.46 -31.67 -16.56
C ARG A 134 -6.77 -33.17 -16.62
N GLN A 135 -6.45 -33.85 -17.73
CA GLN A 135 -6.63 -35.31 -17.83
C GLN A 135 -5.74 -36.05 -16.83
N TRP A 136 -4.47 -35.67 -16.71
CA TRP A 136 -3.56 -36.26 -15.72
C TRP A 136 -4.01 -36.02 -14.29
N CYS A 137 -4.51 -34.82 -13.99
CA CYS A 137 -5.11 -34.50 -12.71
C CYS A 137 -6.29 -35.43 -12.41
N MET A 138 -7.24 -35.57 -13.33
CA MET A 138 -8.40 -36.47 -13.14
C MET A 138 -7.98 -37.94 -12.97
N GLU A 139 -7.00 -38.40 -13.74
CA GLU A 139 -6.46 -39.76 -13.61
C GLU A 139 -5.80 -39.97 -12.24
N ALA A 140 -4.98 -39.01 -11.79
CA ALA A 140 -4.34 -39.07 -10.47
C ALA A 140 -5.37 -39.07 -9.33
N LEU A 141 -6.44 -38.28 -9.45
CA LEU A 141 -7.54 -38.28 -8.49
C LEU A 141 -8.23 -39.64 -8.43
N SER A 142 -8.48 -40.27 -9.59
CA SER A 142 -9.06 -41.63 -9.63
C SER A 142 -8.16 -42.69 -8.99
N LYS A 143 -6.84 -42.48 -9.01
CA LYS A 143 -5.83 -43.36 -8.38
C LYS A 143 -5.64 -43.12 -6.88
N GLY A 144 -6.41 -42.22 -6.24
CA GLY A 144 -6.26 -41.92 -4.82
C GLY A 144 -5.07 -41.01 -4.48
N TRP A 145 -4.61 -40.17 -5.41
CA TRP A 145 -3.50 -39.24 -5.17
C TRP A 145 -3.71 -38.33 -3.94
N LEU A 146 -4.98 -38.01 -3.66
CA LEU A 146 -5.43 -37.21 -2.51
C LEU A 146 -5.18 -37.88 -1.15
N ASP A 147 -5.09 -39.21 -1.09
CA ASP A 147 -4.97 -39.95 0.17
C ASP A 147 -3.65 -39.67 0.89
N ARG A 148 -2.68 -39.09 0.16
CA ARG A 148 -1.37 -38.65 0.69
C ARG A 148 -1.45 -37.35 1.47
N PHE A 149 -2.57 -36.64 1.40
CA PHE A 149 -2.75 -35.32 2.00
C PHE A 149 -3.88 -35.35 3.02
N SER A 150 -3.73 -34.57 4.09
CA SER A 150 -4.79 -34.33 5.07
C SER A 150 -5.24 -32.88 4.99
N PHE A 151 -6.54 -32.67 4.81
CA PHE A 151 -7.18 -31.35 4.72
C PHE A 151 -7.95 -31.04 6.01
N GLY A 152 -8.24 -29.77 6.27
CA GLY A 152 -9.06 -29.35 7.41
C GLY A 152 -8.26 -28.97 8.67
N HIS A 153 -6.93 -28.96 8.62
CA HIS A 153 -6.10 -28.43 9.72
C HIS A 153 -6.28 -26.91 9.91
N ASP A 154 -6.71 -26.21 8.86
CA ASP A 154 -7.08 -24.80 8.86
C ASP A 154 -8.40 -24.50 9.57
N GLN A 155 -9.29 -25.50 9.69
CA GLN A 155 -10.57 -25.40 10.38
C GLN A 155 -10.43 -25.50 11.91
N ALA A 156 -9.28 -25.92 12.42
CA ALA A 156 -9.02 -26.08 13.84
C ALA A 156 -8.35 -24.82 14.42
N GLY A 157 -9.02 -24.13 15.35
CA GLY A 157 -8.45 -22.99 16.08
C GLY A 157 -9.46 -21.94 16.53
N SER A 158 -9.06 -21.11 17.50
CA SER A 158 -9.87 -19.97 18.00
C SER A 158 -10.06 -18.87 16.93
N LYS A 159 -9.17 -18.78 15.95
CA LYS A 159 -9.26 -17.87 14.80
C LYS A 159 -9.45 -18.68 13.52
N ARG A 160 -10.69 -19.11 13.29
CA ARG A 160 -11.04 -19.84 12.06
C ARG A 160 -11.03 -18.88 10.87
N PRO A 161 -10.27 -19.14 9.80
CA PRO A 161 -10.48 -18.45 8.54
C PRO A 161 -11.90 -18.77 8.04
N PHE A 162 -12.60 -17.78 7.51
CA PHE A 162 -13.85 -18.02 6.81
C PHE A 162 -13.57 -18.80 5.53
N ALA A 163 -14.47 -19.70 5.14
CA ALA A 163 -14.34 -20.42 3.88
C ALA A 163 -14.29 -19.40 2.74
N VAL A 164 -13.13 -19.26 2.10
CA VAL A 164 -12.95 -18.41 0.93
C VAL A 164 -13.41 -19.24 -0.27
N GLN A 165 -14.59 -18.91 -0.79
CA GLN A 165 -15.12 -19.49 -2.01
C GLN A 165 -15.32 -18.38 -3.05
N GLN A 166 -14.82 -18.61 -4.25
CA GLN A 166 -14.97 -17.67 -5.36
C GLN A 166 -16.16 -18.09 -6.23
N ARG A 167 -17.30 -17.43 -6.05
CA ARG A 167 -18.50 -17.63 -6.87
C ARG A 167 -18.56 -16.54 -7.94
N ARG A 168 -18.97 -16.91 -9.16
CA ARG A 168 -19.32 -15.94 -10.22
C ARG A 168 -20.76 -15.48 -10.11
#